data_AF-A0A854ZEA0-F1
#
_entry.id   AF-A0A854ZEA0-F1
#
_cell.length_a   1.000
_cell.length_b   1.000
_cell.length_c   1.000
_cell.angle_alpha   90.00
_cell.angle_beta   90.00
_cell.angle_gamma   90.00
#
_symmetry.space_group_name_H-M   'P 1'
#
loop_
_entity.id
_entity.type
_entity.pdbx_description
1 polymer ?
#
loop_
_entity_poly.entity_id
_entity_poly.type
_entity_poly.pdbx_seq_one_letter_code
_entity_poly.pdbx_strand_id
1 'polypeptide(L)'
;MKRYHHKYTLPAILTLLILAIAFLLIGFFNFKKQTTLPPDSNSSPIGIELNQDIDYVDLHKLQSNGISFVYLKATQGRSYFDENYLSYRDQILGTQLAFGSEISYSNESTALQHYRYFFNQVGNNTGSLPILIIPVAGLSKKYLKSMSKFTQMLQQRGKTVMVELDQKYRHYFDSATLFMSTDKKAPNKLKYSFWRYTTNGRVKDVSGLEKGITMYAYNGTVSQYKQKYGQLTQ
;
A
#
# COMPACT_ATOMS: atom_id res chain seq x y z
N MET A 1 -26.73 62.44 22.55
CA MET A 1 -26.01 61.15 22.43
C MET A 1 -25.42 61.06 21.02
N LYS A 2 -24.09 61.21 20.86
CA LYS A 2 -23.44 61.15 19.53
C LYS A 2 -23.43 59.69 19.06
N ARG A 3 -24.25 59.36 18.05
CA ARG A 3 -24.16 58.09 17.33
C ARG A 3 -22.88 58.12 16.49
N TYR A 4 -21.86 57.36 16.91
CA TYR A 4 -20.67 57.13 16.09
C TYR A 4 -21.08 56.31 14.86
N HIS A 5 -21.29 56.99 13.73
CA HIS A 5 -21.44 56.33 12.44
C HIS A 5 -20.06 55.91 11.93
N HIS A 6 -19.67 54.68 12.24
CA HIS A 6 -18.48 54.08 11.65
C HIS A 6 -18.73 53.72 10.17
N LYS A 7 -18.53 54.68 9.26
CA LYS A 7 -18.67 54.48 7.81
C LYS A 7 -17.78 53.34 7.26
N TYR A 8 -16.74 52.97 7.99
CA TYR A 8 -15.74 51.99 7.58
C TYR A 8 -15.79 50.65 8.35
N THR A 9 -16.60 50.51 9.40
CA THR A 9 -16.65 49.23 10.16
C THR A 9 -17.31 48.13 9.36
N LEU A 10 -18.45 48.39 8.72
CA LEU A 10 -19.14 47.36 7.92
C LEU A 10 -18.29 46.89 6.72
N PRO A 11 -17.69 47.78 5.90
CA PRO A 11 -16.74 47.36 4.86
C PRO A 11 -15.57 46.55 5.42
N ALA A 12 -14.95 46.99 6.51
CA ALA A 12 -13.82 46.28 7.13
C ALA A 12 -14.22 44.88 7.64
N ILE A 13 -15.39 44.75 8.26
CA ILE A 13 -15.94 43.46 8.71
C ILE A 13 -16.17 42.53 7.51
N LEU A 14 -16.77 43.04 6.42
CA LEU A 14 -17.00 42.25 5.20
C LEU A 14 -15.67 41.83 4.55
N THR A 15 -14.68 42.72 4.47
CA THR A 15 -13.35 42.38 3.96
C THR A 15 -12.68 41.30 4.81
N LEU A 16 -12.70 41.42 6.15
CA LEU A 16 -12.16 40.42 7.06
C LEU A 16 -12.88 39.08 6.94
N LEU A 17 -14.20 39.08 6.76
CA LEU A 17 -15.00 37.86 6.56
C LEU A 17 -14.63 37.16 5.25
N ILE A 18 -14.49 37.90 4.15
CA ILE A 18 -14.06 37.36 2.85
C ILE A 18 -12.66 36.74 2.97
N LEU A 19 -11.72 37.44 3.62
CA LEU A 19 -10.37 36.92 3.85
C LEU A 19 -10.41 35.64 4.70
N ALA A 20 -11.19 35.60 5.78
CA ALA A 20 -11.33 34.42 6.61
C ALA A 20 -11.89 33.22 5.83
N ILE A 21 -12.91 33.44 4.98
CA ILE A 21 -13.45 32.39 4.11
C ILE A 21 -12.40 31.93 3.09
N ALA A 22 -11.65 32.85 2.47
CA ALA A 22 -10.58 32.51 1.55
C ALA A 22 -9.49 31.66 2.23
N PHE A 23 -9.05 32.02 3.44
CA PHE A 23 -8.10 31.23 4.21
C PHE A 23 -8.65 29.84 4.57
N LEU A 24 -9.93 29.72 4.95
CA LEU A 24 -10.57 28.44 5.21
C LEU A 24 -10.64 27.56 3.95
N LEU A 25 -10.98 28.13 2.80
CA LEU A 25 -10.99 27.43 1.53
C LEU A 25 -9.59 26.94 1.15
N ILE A 26 -8.57 27.81 1.24
CA ILE A 26 -7.17 27.44 1.00
C ILE A 26 -6.73 26.30 1.93
N GLY A 27 -7.03 26.41 3.22
CA GLY A 27 -6.75 25.36 4.20
C GLY A 27 -7.42 24.03 3.86
N PHE A 28 -8.70 24.06 3.49
CA PHE A 28 -9.47 22.88 3.10
C PHE A 28 -8.92 22.21 1.84
N PHE A 29 -8.60 22.98 0.79
CA PHE A 29 -8.01 22.45 -0.43
C PHE A 29 -6.60 21.89 -0.19
N ASN A 30 -5.77 22.55 0.63
CA ASN A 30 -4.45 22.04 0.99
C ASN A 30 -4.51 20.76 1.84
N PHE A 31 -5.52 20.63 2.71
CA PHE A 31 -5.73 19.42 3.49
C PHE A 31 -6.15 18.24 2.61
N LYS A 32 -7.02 18.47 1.62
CA LYS A 32 -7.44 17.43 0.66
C LYS A 32 -6.31 16.90 -0.21
N LYS A 33 -5.22 17.64 -0.36
CA LYS A 33 -4.03 17.26 -1.13
C LYS A 33 -2.98 16.48 -0.32
N GLN A 34 -3.18 16.30 0.99
CA GLN A 34 -2.23 15.53 1.81
C GLN A 34 -2.31 14.03 1.50
N THR A 35 -1.19 13.34 1.70
CA THR A 35 -1.11 11.88 1.65
C THR A 35 -2.11 11.28 2.62
N THR A 36 -2.87 10.27 2.17
CA THR A 36 -3.83 9.58 3.04
C THR A 36 -3.08 8.75 4.07
N LEU A 37 -3.20 9.09 5.35
CA LEU A 37 -2.56 8.35 6.45
C LEU A 37 -3.49 7.28 7.03
N PRO A 38 -2.94 6.18 7.58
CA PRO A 38 -3.72 5.19 8.30
C PRO A 38 -4.32 5.81 9.58
N PRO A 39 -5.59 5.50 9.93
CA PRO A 39 -6.18 5.96 11.18
C PRO A 39 -5.47 5.35 12.37
N ASP A 40 -5.36 6.13 13.45
CA ASP A 40 -4.80 5.74 14.75
C ASP A 40 -3.34 5.23 14.69
N SER A 41 -2.60 5.50 13.60
CA SER A 41 -1.23 5.03 13.41
C SER A 41 -0.38 5.97 12.53
N ASN A 42 -0.47 7.28 12.78
CA ASN A 42 0.23 8.33 11.99
C ASN A 42 1.77 8.19 11.95
N SER A 43 2.36 7.34 12.79
CA SER A 43 3.81 7.07 12.80
C SER A 43 4.20 5.74 12.13
N SER A 44 3.25 4.98 11.60
CA SER A 44 3.54 3.76 10.85
C SER A 44 4.22 4.07 9.51
N PRO A 45 5.23 3.28 9.10
CA PRO A 45 5.65 3.23 7.71
C PRO A 45 4.46 2.89 6.82
N ILE A 46 4.23 3.69 5.80
CA ILE A 46 3.17 3.48 4.82
C ILE A 46 3.78 3.05 3.49
N GLY A 47 3.02 2.26 2.76
CA GLY A 47 3.35 1.81 1.41
C GLY A 47 2.16 1.87 0.48
N ILE A 48 2.41 1.70 -0.80
CA ILE A 48 1.36 1.71 -1.83
C ILE A 48 1.49 0.50 -2.75
N GLU A 49 0.41 0.19 -3.46
CA GLU A 49 0.44 -0.70 -4.63
C GLU A 49 0.82 0.12 -5.88
N LEU A 50 1.68 -0.44 -6.72
CA LEU A 50 1.92 0.03 -8.08
C LEU A 50 1.61 -1.11 -9.06
N ASN A 51 0.95 -0.74 -10.16
CA ASN A 51 0.49 -1.65 -11.20
C ASN A 51 0.49 -0.94 -12.57
N GLN A 52 0.12 -1.67 -13.62
CA GLN A 52 0.10 -1.15 -14.98
C GLN A 52 -0.96 -0.07 -15.26
N ASP A 53 -1.95 0.11 -14.38
CA ASP A 53 -2.97 1.16 -14.56
C ASP A 53 -2.43 2.56 -14.18
N ILE A 54 -1.19 2.63 -13.69
CA ILE A 54 -0.49 3.87 -13.36
C ILE A 54 0.71 4.02 -14.30
N ASP A 55 0.59 4.96 -15.25
CA ASP A 55 1.56 5.17 -16.34
C ASP A 55 3.00 5.42 -15.85
N TYR A 56 3.21 6.53 -15.16
CA TYR A 56 4.52 6.95 -14.66
C TYR A 56 4.39 7.51 -13.25
N VAL A 57 5.25 7.02 -12.35
CA VAL A 57 5.37 7.51 -10.98
C VAL A 57 6.81 7.90 -10.71
N ASP A 58 7.00 9.15 -10.29
CA ASP A 58 8.29 9.61 -9.77
C ASP A 58 8.52 9.00 -8.37
N LEU A 59 9.30 7.92 -8.33
CA LEU A 59 9.57 7.18 -7.09
C LEU A 59 10.40 7.97 -6.08
N HIS A 60 11.18 8.96 -6.52
CA HIS A 60 11.88 9.86 -5.60
C HIS A 60 10.90 10.79 -4.90
N LYS A 61 9.91 11.33 -5.63
CA LYS A 61 8.81 12.09 -5.01
C LYS A 61 7.96 11.23 -4.10
N LEU A 62 7.73 9.97 -4.46
CA LEU A 62 7.03 9.02 -3.61
C LEU A 62 7.73 8.89 -2.24
N GLN A 63 9.05 8.66 -2.26
CA GLN A 63 9.88 8.58 -1.07
C GLN A 63 9.88 9.90 -0.28
N SER A 64 10.05 11.05 -0.94
CA SER A 64 10.07 12.35 -0.26
C SER A 64 8.72 12.70 0.38
N ASN A 65 7.62 12.13 -0.11
CA ASN A 65 6.28 12.30 0.45
C ASN A 65 5.93 11.24 1.51
N GLY A 66 6.93 10.57 2.08
CA GLY A 66 6.80 9.73 3.27
C GLY A 66 6.41 8.28 3.00
N ILE A 67 6.36 7.86 1.73
CA ILE A 67 6.17 6.45 1.39
C ILE A 67 7.47 5.69 1.70
N SER A 68 7.33 4.56 2.38
CA SER A 68 8.45 3.74 2.87
C SER A 68 8.65 2.46 2.06
N PHE A 69 7.60 1.96 1.41
CA PHE A 69 7.65 0.77 0.56
C PHE A 69 6.61 0.76 -0.54
N VAL A 70 6.79 -0.14 -1.51
CA VAL A 70 5.83 -0.42 -2.56
C VAL A 70 5.59 -1.93 -2.72
N TYR A 71 4.34 -2.31 -2.97
CA TYR A 71 4.01 -3.62 -3.51
C TYR A 71 3.78 -3.47 -5.02
N LEU A 72 4.51 -4.27 -5.80
CA LEU A 72 4.38 -4.29 -7.24
C LEU A 72 3.45 -5.44 -7.62
N LYS A 73 2.32 -5.13 -8.24
CA LYS A 73 1.45 -6.16 -8.83
C LYS A 73 2.25 -6.90 -9.89
N ALA A 74 2.33 -8.23 -9.76
CA ALA A 74 3.15 -9.05 -10.63
C ALA A 74 2.27 -9.93 -11.53
N THR A 75 1.60 -10.92 -10.96
CA THR A 75 0.89 -11.94 -11.74
C THR A 75 -0.50 -12.22 -11.21
N GLN A 76 -1.39 -12.62 -12.12
CA GLN A 76 -2.67 -13.22 -11.79
C GLN A 76 -2.84 -14.54 -12.54
N GLY A 77 -3.06 -15.63 -11.81
CA GLY A 77 -3.21 -16.94 -12.43
C GLY A 77 -1.93 -17.42 -13.10
N ARG A 78 -2.10 -17.93 -14.32
CA ARG A 78 -1.02 -18.48 -15.17
C ARG A 78 -0.83 -17.72 -16.49
N SER A 79 -1.44 -16.54 -16.62
CA SER A 79 -1.59 -15.88 -17.93
C SER A 79 -1.53 -14.36 -17.90
N TYR A 80 -1.76 -13.71 -16.76
CA TYR A 80 -1.63 -12.27 -16.65
C TYR A 80 -0.32 -11.92 -15.95
N PHE A 81 0.49 -11.08 -16.59
CA PHE A 81 1.66 -10.43 -16.02
C PHE A 81 1.48 -8.91 -16.16
N ASP A 82 1.76 -8.17 -15.11
CA ASP A 82 1.68 -6.71 -15.10
C ASP A 82 2.84 -6.11 -15.90
N GLU A 83 2.53 -5.35 -16.94
CA GLU A 83 3.53 -4.84 -17.89
C GLU A 83 4.53 -3.87 -17.25
N ASN A 84 4.12 -3.17 -16.19
CA ASN A 84 4.96 -2.19 -15.50
C ASN A 84 5.81 -2.80 -14.38
N TYR A 85 5.62 -4.09 -14.03
CA TYR A 85 6.32 -4.73 -12.91
C TYR A 85 7.84 -4.63 -13.02
N LEU A 86 8.43 -4.98 -14.17
CA LEU A 86 9.88 -4.97 -14.36
C LEU A 86 10.42 -3.53 -14.34
N SER A 87 9.72 -2.60 -15.00
CA SER A 87 10.10 -1.19 -15.03
C SER A 87 10.14 -0.59 -13.62
N TYR A 88 9.08 -0.78 -12.83
CA TYR A 88 9.08 -0.31 -11.43
C TYR A 88 10.15 -0.99 -10.58
N ARG A 89 10.31 -2.31 -10.72
CA ARG A 89 11.35 -3.05 -9.97
C ARG A 89 12.74 -2.47 -10.21
N ASP A 90 13.05 -2.16 -11.46
CA ASP A 90 14.37 -1.65 -11.83
C ASP A 90 14.53 -0.18 -11.40
N GLN A 91 13.49 0.65 -11.51
CA GLN A 91 13.50 2.05 -11.04
C GLN A 91 13.64 2.17 -9.51
N ILE A 92 13.06 1.26 -8.74
CA ILE A 92 13.12 1.27 -7.27
C ILE A 92 14.55 1.20 -6.75
N LEU A 93 15.46 0.56 -7.50
CA LEU A 93 16.88 0.45 -7.14
C LEU A 93 17.57 1.82 -7.02
N GLY A 94 17.03 2.86 -7.66
CA GLY A 94 17.48 4.24 -7.51
C GLY A 94 16.99 4.92 -6.22
N THR A 95 16.20 4.23 -5.39
CA THR A 95 15.54 4.80 -4.20
C THR A 95 15.87 4.00 -2.93
N GLN A 96 15.41 4.50 -1.79
CA GLN A 96 15.46 3.84 -0.49
C GLN A 96 14.14 3.10 -0.16
N LEU A 97 13.22 2.99 -1.13
CA LEU A 97 11.97 2.26 -0.96
C LEU A 97 12.26 0.76 -0.88
N ALA A 98 11.72 0.10 0.14
CA ALA A 98 11.63 -1.36 0.08
C ALA A 98 10.54 -1.75 -0.93
N PHE A 99 10.66 -2.93 -1.53
CA PHE A 99 9.60 -3.45 -2.39
C PHE A 99 9.27 -4.90 -2.12
N GLY A 100 8.07 -5.28 -2.51
CA GLY A 100 7.58 -6.66 -2.52
C GLY A 100 6.82 -6.95 -3.79
N SER A 101 6.73 -8.23 -4.14
CA SER A 101 5.89 -8.68 -5.25
C SER A 101 4.52 -9.09 -4.75
N GLU A 102 3.48 -8.67 -5.46
CA GLU A 102 2.09 -9.03 -5.20
C GLU A 102 1.58 -10.02 -6.25
N ILE A 103 0.86 -11.05 -5.79
CA ILE A 103 0.27 -12.10 -6.60
C ILE A 103 -1.23 -12.14 -6.34
N SER A 104 -2.02 -11.93 -7.39
CA SER A 104 -3.46 -12.17 -7.37
C SER A 104 -3.72 -13.66 -7.58
N TYR A 105 -4.02 -14.38 -6.51
CA TYR A 105 -4.28 -15.81 -6.56
C TYR A 105 -5.71 -16.08 -7.06
N SER A 106 -5.85 -16.83 -8.15
CA SER A 106 -7.12 -17.16 -8.79
C SER A 106 -7.42 -18.65 -8.71
N ASN A 107 -8.71 -19.01 -8.77
CA ASN A 107 -9.18 -20.40 -8.80
C ASN A 107 -9.16 -21.02 -10.21
N GLU A 108 -8.74 -20.28 -11.23
CA GLU A 108 -8.64 -20.71 -12.63
C GLU A 108 -7.33 -21.44 -12.93
N SER A 109 -6.38 -21.44 -11.99
CA SER A 109 -5.06 -22.06 -12.12
C SER A 109 -4.72 -22.89 -10.89
N THR A 110 -3.95 -23.94 -11.10
CA THR A 110 -3.40 -24.74 -9.99
C THR A 110 -2.28 -23.99 -9.27
N ALA A 111 -2.03 -24.34 -8.01
CA ALA A 111 -0.91 -23.79 -7.24
C ALA A 111 0.44 -23.90 -7.99
N LEU A 112 0.69 -25.02 -8.67
CA LEU A 112 1.93 -25.24 -9.42
C LEU A 112 2.02 -24.35 -10.66
N GLN A 113 0.89 -24.09 -11.34
CA GLN A 113 0.85 -23.18 -12.48
C GLN A 113 1.12 -21.74 -12.05
N HIS A 114 0.50 -21.26 -10.95
CA HIS A 114 0.82 -19.97 -10.34
C HIS A 114 2.32 -19.85 -10.02
N TYR A 115 2.89 -20.86 -9.36
CA TYR A 115 4.31 -20.88 -8.98
C TYR A 115 5.25 -20.81 -10.18
N ARG A 116 5.04 -21.66 -11.18
CA ARG A 116 5.89 -21.67 -12.39
C ARG A 116 5.77 -20.36 -13.15
N TYR A 117 4.55 -19.87 -13.33
CA TYR A 117 4.31 -18.64 -14.07
C TYR A 117 4.92 -17.42 -13.37
N PHE A 118 4.71 -17.28 -12.07
CA PHE A 118 5.29 -16.20 -11.26
C PHE A 118 6.81 -16.14 -11.41
N PHE A 119 7.54 -17.24 -11.17
CA PHE A 119 9.00 -17.23 -11.28
C PHE A 119 9.51 -17.12 -12.71
N ASN A 120 8.73 -17.56 -13.71
CA ASN A 120 9.09 -17.36 -15.11
C ASN A 120 9.06 -15.88 -15.50
N GLN A 121 8.10 -15.11 -14.98
CA GLN A 121 7.96 -13.68 -15.29
C GLN A 121 8.82 -12.79 -14.39
N VAL A 122 8.81 -13.06 -13.07
CA VAL A 122 9.43 -12.20 -12.06
C VAL A 122 10.91 -12.53 -11.82
N GLY A 123 11.29 -13.80 -12.00
CA GLY A 123 12.60 -14.29 -11.56
C GLY A 123 12.73 -14.36 -10.04
N ASN A 124 13.97 -14.42 -9.54
CA ASN A 124 14.23 -14.61 -8.11
C ASN A 124 14.24 -13.31 -7.30
N ASN A 125 14.39 -12.13 -7.92
CA ASN A 125 14.34 -10.86 -7.20
C ASN A 125 12.89 -10.43 -7.00
N THR A 126 12.32 -10.84 -5.87
CA THR A 126 10.92 -10.57 -5.50
C THR A 126 10.77 -9.41 -4.52
N GLY A 127 11.88 -8.72 -4.22
CA GLY A 127 11.96 -7.68 -3.20
C GLY A 127 12.28 -8.19 -1.79
N SER A 128 12.49 -7.25 -0.87
CA SER A 128 12.82 -7.49 0.55
C SER A 128 11.59 -7.68 1.43
N LEU A 129 10.41 -7.23 0.99
CA LEU A 129 9.15 -7.49 1.67
C LEU A 129 8.68 -8.94 1.44
N PRO A 130 7.82 -9.49 2.32
CA PRO A 130 7.14 -10.75 2.05
C PRO A 130 6.38 -10.69 0.73
N ILE A 131 6.40 -11.76 -0.07
CA ILE A 131 5.53 -11.90 -1.24
C ILE A 131 4.09 -11.85 -0.75
N LEU A 132 3.34 -10.86 -1.22
CA LEU A 132 1.94 -10.66 -0.87
C LEU A 132 1.06 -11.47 -1.81
N ILE A 133 0.17 -12.28 -1.25
CA ILE A 133 -0.77 -13.08 -2.02
C ILE A 133 -2.17 -12.61 -1.67
N ILE A 134 -2.87 -12.07 -2.67
CA ILE A 134 -4.23 -11.57 -2.55
C ILE A 134 -5.19 -12.57 -3.19
N PRO A 135 -6.19 -13.09 -2.45
CA PRO A 135 -7.18 -13.96 -3.05
C PRO A 135 -8.16 -13.16 -3.92
N VAL A 136 -8.35 -13.55 -5.18
CA VAL A 136 -9.31 -12.89 -6.11
C VAL A 136 -10.54 -13.75 -6.44
N ALA A 137 -10.76 -14.82 -5.69
CA ALA A 137 -11.91 -15.71 -5.82
C ALA A 137 -12.51 -16.07 -4.44
N GLY A 138 -13.64 -16.78 -4.45
CA GLY A 138 -14.32 -17.20 -3.22
C GLY A 138 -13.45 -18.08 -2.31
N LEU A 139 -13.50 -17.82 -1.00
CA LEU A 139 -12.65 -18.44 0.03
C LEU A 139 -13.13 -19.85 0.46
N SER A 140 -13.42 -20.72 -0.51
CA SER A 140 -13.79 -22.12 -0.23
C SER A 140 -12.63 -22.90 0.40
N LYS A 141 -12.94 -23.97 1.13
CA LYS A 141 -11.93 -24.88 1.71
C LYS A 141 -10.92 -25.41 0.66
N LYS A 142 -11.41 -25.77 -0.53
CA LYS A 142 -10.57 -26.24 -1.64
C LYS A 142 -9.62 -25.14 -2.12
N TYR A 143 -10.13 -23.92 -2.25
CA TYR A 143 -9.36 -22.76 -2.66
C TYR A 143 -8.25 -22.41 -1.66
N LEU A 144 -8.58 -22.32 -0.37
CA LEU A 144 -7.61 -22.03 0.70
C LEU A 144 -6.53 -23.12 0.81
N LYS A 145 -6.89 -24.40 0.66
CA LYS A 145 -5.90 -25.50 0.60
C LYS A 145 -4.99 -25.38 -0.63
N SER A 146 -5.51 -24.96 -1.77
CA SER A 146 -4.72 -24.74 -2.99
C SER A 146 -3.73 -23.58 -2.78
N MET A 147 -4.22 -22.45 -2.25
CA MET A 147 -3.41 -21.28 -1.92
C MET A 147 -2.33 -21.60 -0.88
N SER A 148 -2.63 -22.42 0.12
CA SER A 148 -1.65 -22.90 1.11
C SER A 148 -0.55 -23.76 0.49
N LYS A 149 -0.87 -24.65 -0.46
CA LYS A 149 0.16 -25.37 -1.24
C LYS A 149 1.05 -24.41 -2.03
N PHE A 150 0.47 -23.33 -2.55
CA PHE A 150 1.23 -22.28 -3.23
C PHE A 150 2.17 -21.55 -2.27
N THR A 151 1.71 -21.18 -1.07
CA THR A 151 2.58 -20.54 -0.05
C THR A 151 3.72 -21.46 0.36
N GLN A 152 3.46 -22.76 0.52
CA GLN A 152 4.47 -23.77 0.84
C GLN A 152 5.58 -23.84 -0.21
N MET A 153 5.24 -23.84 -1.50
CA MET A 153 6.26 -23.85 -2.56
C MET A 153 7.12 -22.58 -2.57
N LEU A 154 6.54 -21.42 -2.28
CA LEU A 154 7.29 -20.17 -2.13
C LEU A 154 8.24 -20.23 -0.92
N GLN A 155 7.75 -20.73 0.22
CA GLN A 155 8.53 -20.88 1.45
C GLN A 155 9.67 -21.89 1.30
N GLN A 156 9.43 -23.01 0.62
CA GLN A 156 10.46 -24.00 0.27
C GLN A 156 11.56 -23.41 -0.62
N ARG A 157 11.24 -22.36 -1.40
CA ARG A 157 12.21 -21.58 -2.18
C ARG A 157 12.89 -20.47 -1.37
N GLY A 158 12.74 -20.47 -0.04
CA GLY A 158 13.34 -19.48 0.85
C GLY A 158 12.64 -18.11 0.82
N LYS A 159 11.42 -18.01 0.28
CA LYS A 159 10.66 -16.74 0.27
C LYS A 159 9.83 -16.58 1.53
N THR A 160 9.84 -15.36 2.08
CA THR A 160 8.86 -14.98 3.10
C THR A 160 7.54 -14.66 2.40
N VAL A 161 6.42 -15.15 2.94
CA VAL A 161 5.10 -15.05 2.30
C VAL A 161 4.10 -14.45 3.26
N MET A 162 3.24 -13.57 2.74
CA MET A 162 2.12 -12.97 3.44
C MET A 162 0.83 -13.13 2.64
N VAL A 163 -0.27 -13.45 3.31
CA VAL A 163 -1.60 -13.57 2.69
C VAL A 163 -2.53 -12.47 3.16
N GLU A 164 -3.27 -11.84 2.26
CA GLU A 164 -4.35 -10.90 2.59
C GLU A 164 -5.61 -11.69 2.99
N LEU A 165 -5.64 -12.16 4.23
CA LEU A 165 -6.71 -12.98 4.80
C LEU A 165 -6.91 -12.65 6.28
N ASP A 166 -8.12 -12.85 6.78
CA ASP A 166 -8.40 -12.80 8.21
C ASP A 166 -7.74 -13.97 8.95
N GLN A 167 -7.30 -13.72 10.19
CA GLN A 167 -6.61 -14.68 11.05
C GLN A 167 -7.44 -15.95 11.32
N LYS A 168 -8.77 -15.93 11.19
CA LYS A 168 -9.58 -17.15 11.31
C LYS A 168 -9.18 -18.24 10.31
N TYR A 169 -8.55 -17.89 9.18
CA TYR A 169 -8.05 -18.82 8.17
C TYR A 169 -6.65 -19.36 8.47
N ARG A 170 -6.03 -18.97 9.59
CA ARG A 170 -4.64 -19.34 9.94
C ARG A 170 -4.37 -20.84 9.90
N HIS A 171 -5.35 -21.64 10.28
CA HIS A 171 -5.29 -23.11 10.35
C HIS A 171 -5.11 -23.78 8.97
N TYR A 172 -5.29 -23.07 7.86
CA TYR A 172 -4.99 -23.59 6.52
C TYR A 172 -3.51 -23.47 6.12
N PHE A 173 -2.73 -22.62 6.79
CA PHE A 173 -1.39 -22.21 6.33
C PHE A 173 -0.32 -22.56 7.36
N ASP A 174 0.91 -22.76 6.89
CA ASP A 174 2.07 -23.04 7.75
C ASP A 174 2.36 -21.91 8.73
N SER A 175 2.94 -22.21 9.89
CA SER A 175 3.24 -21.26 10.99
C SER A 175 4.15 -20.09 10.56
N ALA A 176 4.93 -20.25 9.49
CA ALA A 176 5.78 -19.20 8.92
C ALA A 176 5.01 -18.19 8.04
N THR A 177 3.79 -18.52 7.58
CA THR A 177 2.99 -17.64 6.72
C THR A 177 2.47 -16.44 7.51
N LEU A 178 2.81 -15.23 7.04
CA LEU A 178 2.32 -13.98 7.62
C LEU A 178 0.91 -13.66 7.12
N PHE A 179 0.17 -12.86 7.88
CA PHE A 179 -1.18 -12.43 7.55
C PHE A 179 -1.23 -10.90 7.48
N MET A 180 -1.99 -10.39 6.51
CA MET A 180 -2.31 -8.98 6.33
C MET A 180 -3.82 -8.77 6.54
N SER A 181 -4.19 -7.83 7.40
CA SER A 181 -5.60 -7.44 7.58
C SER A 181 -6.04 -6.46 6.49
N THR A 182 -7.34 -6.46 6.19
CA THR A 182 -8.01 -5.48 5.31
C THR A 182 -8.89 -4.51 6.10
N ASP A 183 -8.77 -4.50 7.42
CA ASP A 183 -9.53 -3.62 8.29
C ASP A 183 -9.13 -2.17 8.07
N LYS A 184 -10.12 -1.26 8.14
CA LYS A 184 -9.85 0.18 8.01
C LYS A 184 -9.02 0.72 9.18
N LYS A 185 -9.11 0.11 10.36
CA LYS A 185 -8.39 0.50 11.57
C LYS A 185 -7.16 -0.37 11.78
N ALA A 186 -6.19 0.14 12.53
CA ALA A 186 -4.99 -0.62 12.89
C ALA A 186 -5.37 -1.96 13.55
N PRO A 187 -4.94 -3.11 13.00
CA PRO A 187 -5.30 -4.41 13.54
C PRO A 187 -4.37 -4.81 14.69
N ASN A 188 -4.68 -5.92 15.37
CA ASN A 188 -3.86 -6.42 16.47
C ASN A 188 -2.41 -6.74 15.99
N LYS A 189 -1.43 -6.05 16.57
CA LYS A 189 0.02 -6.17 16.28
C LYS A 189 0.60 -7.57 16.47
N LEU A 190 -0.02 -8.39 17.32
CA LEU A 190 0.39 -9.78 17.54
C LEU A 190 -0.10 -10.72 16.43
N LYS A 191 -1.10 -10.32 15.65
CA LYS A 191 -1.72 -11.15 14.60
C LYS A 191 -1.28 -10.74 13.19
N TYR A 192 -1.10 -9.45 12.94
CA TYR A 192 -0.88 -8.91 11.61
C TYR A 192 0.37 -8.02 11.58
N SER A 193 1.29 -8.30 10.65
CA SER A 193 2.51 -7.49 10.44
C SER A 193 2.26 -6.26 9.57
N PHE A 194 1.27 -6.33 8.69
CA PHE A 194 0.85 -5.25 7.80
C PHE A 194 -0.67 -5.22 7.74
N TRP A 195 -1.22 -4.12 7.22
CA TRP A 195 -2.62 -4.06 6.84
C TRP A 195 -2.85 -3.11 5.68
N ARG A 196 -3.85 -3.42 4.86
CA ARG A 196 -4.35 -2.55 3.79
C ARG A 196 -5.47 -1.68 4.35
N TYR A 197 -5.18 -0.41 4.62
CA TYR A 197 -6.13 0.48 5.30
C TYR A 197 -7.08 1.21 4.35
N THR A 198 -6.72 1.32 3.06
CA THR A 198 -7.56 1.96 2.04
C THR A 198 -7.23 1.46 0.65
N THR A 199 -8.23 1.46 -0.24
CA THR A 199 -8.09 1.31 -1.70
C THR A 199 -8.42 2.61 -2.44
N ASN A 200 -8.70 3.68 -1.70
CA ASN A 200 -9.00 5.00 -2.24
C ASN A 200 -8.11 6.05 -1.55
N GLY A 201 -6.82 5.73 -1.50
CA GLY A 201 -5.77 6.59 -1.01
C GLY A 201 -5.31 7.62 -2.04
N ARG A 202 -4.38 8.47 -1.60
CA ARG A 202 -3.65 9.42 -2.44
C ARG A 202 -2.28 9.71 -1.84
N VAL A 203 -1.35 10.14 -2.68
CA VAL A 203 -0.02 10.60 -2.28
C VAL A 203 0.12 12.06 -2.69
N LYS A 204 0.54 12.91 -1.75
CA LYS A 204 0.72 14.34 -1.98
C LYS A 204 1.77 14.58 -3.08
N ASP A 205 1.49 15.51 -3.99
CA ASP A 205 2.42 16.05 -4.99
C ASP A 205 3.12 14.97 -5.86
N VAL A 206 2.46 13.84 -6.10
CA VAL A 206 2.91 12.78 -7.02
C VAL A 206 1.84 12.58 -8.10
N SER A 207 2.23 12.83 -9.36
CA SER A 207 1.34 12.70 -10.53
C SER A 207 0.83 11.27 -10.66
N GLY A 208 -0.46 11.10 -10.96
CA GLY A 208 -1.09 9.79 -11.13
C GLY A 208 -1.50 9.12 -9.81
N LEU A 209 -1.15 9.70 -8.65
CA LEU A 209 -1.46 9.16 -7.32
C LEU A 209 -2.44 10.04 -6.53
N GLU A 210 -3.30 10.82 -7.19
CA GLU A 210 -4.20 11.78 -6.55
C GLU A 210 -5.46 11.15 -5.94
N LYS A 211 -5.81 9.92 -6.34
CA LYS A 211 -6.98 9.15 -5.86
C LYS A 211 -6.87 7.67 -6.23
N GLY A 212 -7.70 6.82 -5.62
CA GLY A 212 -7.85 5.42 -6.04
C GLY A 212 -6.65 4.53 -5.74
N ILE A 213 -5.72 4.99 -4.89
CA ILE A 213 -4.49 4.25 -4.61
C ILE A 213 -4.71 3.26 -3.47
N THR A 214 -4.35 1.99 -3.69
CA THR A 214 -4.24 1.01 -2.61
C THR A 214 -3.05 1.36 -1.73
N MET A 215 -3.31 1.50 -0.42
CA MET A 215 -2.28 1.85 0.55
C MET A 215 -2.26 0.87 1.72
N TYR A 216 -1.04 0.59 2.16
CA TYR A 216 -0.71 -0.33 3.23
C TYR A 216 0.02 0.39 4.36
N ALA A 217 -0.05 -0.16 5.55
CA ALA A 217 0.75 0.27 6.68
C ALA A 217 1.46 -0.93 7.31
N TYR A 218 2.69 -0.70 7.76
CA TYR A 218 3.40 -1.65 8.61
C TYR A 218 2.89 -1.50 10.05
N ASN A 219 2.51 -2.63 10.66
CA ASN A 219 1.93 -2.69 11.99
C ASN A 219 2.98 -2.75 13.11
N GLY A 220 3.90 -1.80 13.05
CA GLY A 220 5.00 -1.63 13.99
C GLY A 220 5.64 -0.25 13.84
N THR A 221 6.73 -0.03 14.55
CA THR A 221 7.45 1.25 14.51
C THR A 221 8.31 1.37 13.24
N VAL A 222 8.68 2.60 12.88
CA VAL A 222 9.63 2.87 11.81
C VAL A 222 10.96 2.14 12.04
N SER A 223 11.45 2.06 13.28
CA SER A 223 12.71 1.37 13.59
C SER A 223 12.60 -0.14 13.37
N GLN A 224 11.49 -0.78 13.78
CA GLN A 224 11.25 -2.20 13.55
C GLN A 224 11.17 -2.53 12.05
N TYR A 225 10.48 -1.68 11.30
CA TYR A 225 10.41 -1.79 9.85
C TYR A 225 11.80 -1.66 9.21
N LYS A 226 12.57 -0.64 9.57
CA LYS A 226 13.93 -0.42 9.05
C LYS A 226 14.90 -1.54 9.45
N GLN A 227 14.70 -2.18 10.59
CA GLN A 227 15.54 -3.34 10.96
C GLN A 227 15.22 -4.56 10.10
N LYS A 228 13.95 -4.77 9.77
CA LYS A 228 13.49 -6.00 9.10
C LYS A 228 13.54 -5.92 7.57
N TYR A 229 13.21 -4.76 7.03
CA TYR A 229 13.08 -4.50 5.60
C TYR A 229 13.93 -3.31 5.18
N GLY A 230 14.92 -2.95 6.00
CA GLY A 230 15.74 -1.75 5.92
C GLY A 230 16.11 -1.32 4.53
N GLN A 231 16.27 0.00 4.41
CA GLN A 231 16.68 0.70 3.19
C GLN A 231 17.64 -0.18 2.43
N LEU A 232 17.40 -0.39 1.14
CA LEU A 232 18.40 -0.90 0.22
C LEU A 232 19.58 0.09 0.25
N THR A 233 20.38 0.05 1.30
CA THR A 233 21.64 0.74 1.41
C THR A 233 22.59 -0.07 0.55
N GLN A 234 22.75 0.43 -0.66
CA GLN A 234 23.88 0.33 -1.60
C GLN A 234 24.73 -0.94 -1.51
#